data_AF-A0ABD2TMM2-F1
#
_entry.id   AF-A0ABD2TMM2-F1
#
_cell.length_a   1.000
_cell.length_b   1.000
_cell.length_c   1.000
_cell.angle_alpha   90.00
_cell.angle_beta   90.00
_cell.angle_gamma   90.00
#
_symmetry.space_group_name_H-M   'P 1'
#
loop_
_entity.id
_entity.type
_entity.pdbx_description
1 polymer ?
#
loop_
_entity_poly.entity_id
_entity_poly.type
_entity_poly.pdbx_seq_one_letter_code
_entity_poly.pdbx_strand_id
1 'polypeptide(L)'
;MKYDKSTKAVTVLLRGLAFANGVALSKDKSFVLVAETATCRVVRHWLKGPHAGKHDTFADLPGYPDNIRRNSRGEFWVGLHSKRSLLAKLVTSYSWLGKTILKLPFTFQQLHFLLVGGQPHATAIKLSEDGQVLEVLEDLESKTLKFISEVEEKNGKLWIGSVLVPFIGVHELS
;
A
#
# COMPACT_ATOMS: atom_id res chain seq x y z
N MET A 1 -10.54 -6.40 9.73
CA MET A 1 -11.74 -6.72 10.55
C MET A 1 -12.98 -6.42 9.72
N LYS A 2 -14.14 -7.02 10.05
CA LYS A 2 -15.46 -6.70 9.50
C LYS A 2 -16.34 -6.19 10.63
N TYR A 3 -17.08 -5.12 10.39
CA TYR A 3 -18.11 -4.64 11.30
C TYR A 3 -19.48 -4.80 10.64
N ASP A 4 -20.39 -5.49 11.32
CA ASP A 4 -21.79 -5.59 10.91
C ASP A 4 -22.60 -4.50 11.61
N LYS A 5 -23.14 -3.57 10.83
CA LYS A 5 -23.88 -2.42 11.37
C LYS A 5 -25.21 -2.80 12.02
N SER A 6 -25.82 -3.91 11.59
CA SER A 6 -27.13 -4.37 12.06
C SER A 6 -27.01 -5.08 13.42
N THR A 7 -26.06 -6.01 13.53
CA THR A 7 -25.84 -6.80 14.75
C THR A 7 -24.85 -6.15 15.71
N LYS A 8 -24.16 -5.09 15.28
CA LYS A 8 -23.05 -4.44 16.00
C LYS A 8 -21.86 -5.37 16.25
N ALA A 9 -21.82 -6.53 15.58
CA ALA A 9 -20.75 -7.51 15.76
C ALA A 9 -19.48 -7.11 15.00
N VAL A 10 -18.33 -7.35 15.62
CA VAL A 10 -17.01 -7.24 14.99
C VAL A 10 -16.46 -8.64 14.77
N THR A 11 -16.07 -8.96 13.53
CA THR A 11 -15.41 -10.21 13.17
C THR A 11 -13.98 -9.94 12.72
N VAL A 12 -13.01 -10.68 13.26
CA VAL A 12 -11.64 -10.63 12.76
C VAL A 12 -11.52 -11.54 11.54
N LEU A 13 -11.23 -10.96 10.37
CA LEU A 13 -11.10 -11.69 9.11
C LEU A 13 -9.70 -12.28 8.91
N LEU A 14 -8.67 -11.50 9.27
CA LEU A 14 -7.27 -11.87 9.10
C LEU A 14 -6.45 -11.24 10.23
N ARG A 15 -5.45 -11.98 10.73
CA ARG A 15 -4.52 -11.58 11.80
C ARG A 15 -3.09 -11.70 11.29
N GLY A 16 -2.15 -11.07 12.00
CA GLY A 16 -0.72 -11.20 11.72
C GLY A 16 -0.24 -10.43 10.49
N LEU A 17 -1.04 -9.47 10.00
CA LEU A 17 -0.63 -8.59 8.91
C LEU A 17 0.48 -7.64 9.37
N ALA A 18 1.54 -7.54 8.59
CA ALA A 18 2.70 -6.70 8.87
C ALA A 18 2.45 -5.25 8.42
N PHE A 19 1.93 -4.44 9.34
CA PHE A 19 1.53 -3.05 9.10
C PHE A 19 0.45 -2.95 8.00
N ALA A 20 -0.76 -3.38 8.33
CA ALA A 20 -1.93 -3.24 7.47
C ALA A 20 -2.36 -1.77 7.38
N ASN A 21 -2.25 -1.16 6.20
CA ASN A 21 -2.39 0.28 6.01
C ASN A 21 -3.67 0.63 5.23
N GLY A 22 -3.74 0.25 3.94
CA GLY A 22 -4.92 0.40 3.09
C GLY A 22 -5.83 -0.81 3.06
N VAL A 23 -7.12 -0.60 2.78
CA VAL A 23 -8.11 -1.68 2.56
C VAL A 23 -9.08 -1.31 1.42
N ALA A 24 -9.36 -2.26 0.53
CA ALA A 24 -10.32 -2.07 -0.56
C ALA A 24 -11.16 -3.34 -0.80
N LEU A 25 -12.47 -3.17 -0.99
CA LEU A 25 -13.36 -4.27 -1.32
C LEU A 25 -13.45 -4.45 -2.84
N SER A 26 -13.46 -5.70 -3.32
CA SER A 26 -13.72 -6.01 -4.72
C SER A 26 -15.10 -5.51 -5.15
N LYS A 27 -15.29 -5.32 -6.46
CA LYS A 27 -16.54 -4.77 -7.03
C LYS A 27 -17.76 -5.64 -6.72
N ASP A 28 -17.60 -6.94 -6.85
CA ASP A 28 -18.61 -7.99 -6.58
C ASP A 28 -18.67 -8.44 -5.11
N LYS A 29 -17.80 -7.87 -4.26
CA LYS A 29 -17.66 -8.20 -2.84
C LYS A 29 -17.26 -9.67 -2.60
N SER A 30 -16.57 -10.31 -3.54
CA SER A 30 -16.03 -11.66 -3.39
C SER A 30 -14.72 -11.70 -2.59
N PHE A 31 -13.96 -10.62 -2.55
CA PHE A 31 -12.73 -10.52 -1.76
C PHE A 31 -12.49 -9.10 -1.22
N VAL A 32 -11.58 -8.98 -0.25
CA VAL A 32 -11.05 -7.71 0.25
C VAL A 32 -9.52 -7.72 0.13
N LEU A 33 -8.97 -6.60 -0.33
CA LEU A 33 -7.54 -6.36 -0.41
C LEU A 33 -7.05 -5.58 0.81
N VAL A 34 -5.84 -5.86 1.25
CA VAL A 34 -5.13 -5.11 2.29
C VAL A 34 -3.72 -4.79 1.81
N ALA A 35 -3.32 -3.52 1.90
CA ALA A 35 -1.92 -3.14 1.71
C ALA A 35 -1.14 -3.51 2.97
N GLU A 36 -0.19 -4.43 2.81
CA GLU A 36 0.74 -4.84 3.85
C GLU A 36 2.07 -4.11 3.64
N THR A 37 2.22 -2.97 4.32
CA THR A 37 3.30 -2.02 4.07
C THR A 37 4.67 -2.65 4.28
N ALA A 38 4.88 -3.33 5.41
CA ALA A 38 6.22 -3.79 5.81
C ALA A 38 6.76 -4.93 4.94
N THR A 39 5.91 -5.66 4.24
CA THR A 39 6.32 -6.74 3.33
C THR A 39 6.28 -6.32 1.86
N CYS A 40 5.81 -5.10 1.56
CA CYS A 40 5.66 -4.56 0.21
C CYS A 40 4.67 -5.37 -0.65
N ARG A 41 3.52 -5.75 -0.08
CA ARG A 41 2.53 -6.60 -0.77
C ARG A 41 1.12 -6.06 -0.65
N VAL A 42 0.28 -6.45 -1.60
CA VAL A 42 -1.17 -6.45 -1.45
C VAL A 42 -1.62 -7.87 -1.14
N VAL A 43 -2.31 -8.05 -0.01
CA VAL A 43 -2.87 -9.34 0.42
C VAL A 43 -4.35 -9.37 0.06
N ARG A 44 -4.80 -10.45 -0.59
CA ARG A 44 -6.22 -10.71 -0.85
C ARG A 44 -6.76 -11.68 0.19
N HIS A 45 -7.91 -11.35 0.78
CA HIS A 45 -8.68 -12.24 1.63
C HIS A 45 -10.05 -12.50 0.98
N TRP A 46 -10.34 -13.77 0.73
CA TRP A 46 -11.57 -14.20 0.07
C TRP A 46 -12.76 -14.17 1.03
N LEU A 47 -13.83 -13.50 0.63
CA LEU A 47 -15.08 -13.38 1.39
C LEU A 47 -16.16 -14.35 0.91
N LYS A 48 -16.10 -14.76 -0.35
CA LYS A 48 -17.07 -15.66 -1.00
C LYS A 48 -16.36 -16.70 -1.87
N GLY A 49 -17.13 -17.67 -2.37
CA GLY A 49 -16.65 -18.68 -3.31
C GLY A 49 -15.87 -19.82 -2.63
N PRO A 50 -15.25 -20.72 -3.43
CA PRO A 50 -14.59 -21.92 -2.92
C PRO A 50 -13.36 -21.63 -2.05
N HIS A 51 -12.82 -20.41 -2.10
CA HIS A 51 -11.68 -19.97 -1.31
C HIS A 51 -12.07 -19.13 -0.08
N ALA A 52 -13.37 -18.96 0.22
CA ALA A 52 -13.84 -18.12 1.33
C ALA A 52 -13.11 -18.41 2.65
N GLY A 53 -12.65 -17.35 3.32
CA GLY A 53 -11.85 -17.41 4.55
C GLY A 53 -10.35 -17.59 4.34
N LYS A 54 -9.89 -17.96 3.13
CA LYS A 54 -8.46 -18.05 2.79
C LYS A 54 -7.92 -16.69 2.35
N HIS A 55 -6.60 -16.58 2.31
CA HIS A 55 -5.89 -15.41 1.80
C HIS A 55 -4.68 -15.82 0.95
N ASP A 56 -4.28 -14.96 0.04
CA ASP A 56 -3.12 -15.10 -0.83
C ASP A 56 -2.48 -13.73 -1.12
N THR A 57 -1.28 -13.76 -1.71
CA THR A 57 -0.65 -12.55 -2.24
C THR A 57 -1.34 -12.17 -3.55
N PHE A 58 -1.92 -10.97 -3.57
CA PHE A 58 -2.58 -10.40 -4.74
C PHE A 58 -1.57 -9.78 -5.70
N ALA A 59 -0.62 -9.01 -5.15
CA ALA A 59 0.46 -8.39 -5.90
C ALA A 59 1.67 -8.13 -4.99
N ASP A 60 2.87 -8.36 -5.51
CA ASP A 60 4.12 -7.87 -4.93
C ASP A 60 4.43 -6.48 -5.51
N LEU A 61 4.84 -5.55 -4.64
CA LEU A 61 5.04 -4.16 -5.01
C LEU A 61 6.51 -3.74 -4.81
N PRO A 62 7.03 -2.80 -5.63
CA PRO A 62 8.42 -2.37 -5.55
C PRO A 62 8.72 -1.45 -4.35
N GLY A 63 7.70 -1.08 -3.58
CA GLY A 63 7.78 -0.12 -2.50
C GLY A 63 6.77 -0.39 -1.40
N TYR A 64 6.68 0.53 -0.45
CA TYR A 64 5.83 0.40 0.74
C TYR A 64 4.41 0.89 0.41
N PRO A 65 3.42 -0.01 0.21
CA PRO A 65 2.06 0.40 -0.09
C PRO A 65 1.41 1.06 1.11
N ASP A 66 0.59 2.06 0.83
CA ASP A 66 -0.22 2.79 1.79
C ASP A 66 -1.71 2.52 1.49
N ASN A 67 -2.51 3.52 1.10
CA ASN A 67 -3.91 3.30 0.78
C ASN A 67 -4.13 2.61 -0.58
N ILE A 68 -5.22 1.83 -0.63
CA ILE A 68 -5.72 1.16 -1.83
C ILE A 68 -7.13 1.68 -2.12
N ARG A 69 -7.41 2.10 -3.35
CA ARG A 69 -8.73 2.55 -3.80
C ARG A 69 -9.17 1.82 -5.06
N ARG A 70 -10.39 1.31 -5.04
CA ARG A 70 -11.01 0.70 -6.22
C ARG A 70 -11.68 1.77 -7.09
N ASN A 71 -11.45 1.75 -8.40
CA ASN A 71 -12.16 2.61 -9.34
C ASN A 71 -13.50 2.01 -9.79
N SER A 72 -14.22 2.70 -10.68
CA SER A 72 -15.53 2.26 -11.19
C SER A 72 -15.44 1.00 -12.07
N ARG A 73 -14.31 0.80 -12.75
CA ARG A 73 -14.06 -0.39 -13.59
C ARG A 73 -13.90 -1.65 -12.74
N GLY A 74 -13.26 -1.54 -11.57
CA GLY A 74 -12.99 -2.68 -10.69
C GLY A 74 -11.51 -2.82 -10.34
N GLU A 75 -10.67 -2.06 -11.04
CA GLU A 75 -9.22 -1.94 -10.84
C GLU A 75 -8.89 -1.19 -9.55
N PHE A 76 -7.64 -1.30 -9.10
CA PHE A 76 -7.19 -0.78 -7.82
C PHE A 76 -5.98 0.14 -7.99
N TRP A 77 -6.09 1.37 -7.53
CA TRP A 77 -4.94 2.26 -7.34
C TRP A 77 -4.33 2.03 -5.97
N VAL A 78 -3.00 1.98 -5.92
CA VAL A 78 -2.20 1.84 -4.71
C VAL A 78 -1.19 2.98 -4.67
N GLY A 79 -1.22 3.78 -3.60
CA GLY A 79 -0.17 4.75 -3.31
C GLY A 79 1.04 4.05 -2.68
N LEU A 80 2.24 4.29 -3.20
CA LEU A 80 3.47 3.86 -2.55
C LEU A 80 4.11 5.05 -1.85
N HIS A 81 4.35 4.88 -0.54
CA HIS A 81 5.05 5.89 0.25
C HIS A 81 6.44 6.16 -0.32
N SER A 82 7.17 5.10 -0.65
CA SER A 82 8.50 5.15 -1.28
C SER A 82 8.89 3.78 -1.82
N LYS A 83 9.92 3.74 -2.67
CA LYS A 83 10.55 2.49 -3.12
C LYS A 83 11.27 1.80 -1.95
N ARG A 84 11.33 0.47 -2.01
CA ARG A 84 12.08 -0.32 -1.01
C ARG A 84 13.57 -0.16 -1.24
N SER A 85 14.30 0.39 -0.27
CA SER A 85 15.75 0.56 -0.39
C SER A 85 16.49 -0.80 -0.31
N LEU A 86 17.67 -0.89 -0.92
CA LEU A 86 18.54 -2.07 -0.81
C LEU A 86 18.91 -2.35 0.66
N LEU A 87 19.15 -1.29 1.44
CA LEU A 87 19.40 -1.39 2.86
C LEU A 87 18.19 -1.99 3.59
N ALA A 88 16.98 -1.50 3.33
CA ALA A 88 15.78 -2.06 3.93
C ALA A 88 15.59 -3.54 3.56
N LYS A 89 15.88 -3.92 2.31
CA LYS A 89 15.86 -5.32 1.88
C LYS A 89 16.84 -6.17 2.69
N LEU A 90 18.09 -5.71 2.85
CA LEU A 90 19.10 -6.40 3.66
C LEU A 90 18.67 -6.55 5.12
N VAL A 91 18.22 -5.45 5.74
CA VAL A 91 17.82 -5.40 7.15
C VAL A 91 16.63 -6.30 7.44
N THR A 92 15.67 -6.38 6.51
CA THR A 92 14.50 -7.26 6.65
C THR A 92 14.81 -8.72 6.32
N SER A 93 15.81 -9.00 5.47
CA SER A 93 16.27 -10.37 5.20
C SER A 93 17.07 -10.99 6.35
N TYR A 94 17.76 -10.18 7.16
CA TYR A 94 18.56 -10.66 8.29
C TYR A 94 18.06 -10.07 9.61
N SER A 95 17.26 -10.85 10.35
CA SER A 95 16.62 -10.42 11.60
C SER A 95 17.60 -9.91 12.67
N TRP A 96 18.84 -10.41 12.67
CA TRP A 96 19.88 -9.92 13.57
C TRP A 96 20.33 -8.49 13.23
N LEU A 97 20.43 -8.12 11.95
CA LEU A 97 20.77 -6.75 11.52
C LEU A 97 19.70 -5.76 11.95
N GLY A 98 18.42 -6.10 11.75
CA GLY A 98 17.30 -5.27 12.20
C GLY A 98 17.32 -5.03 13.71
N LYS A 99 17.53 -6.09 14.50
CA LYS A 99 17.65 -5.98 15.96
C LYS A 99 18.84 -5.12 16.40
N THR A 100 19.95 -5.17 15.68
CA THR A 100 21.14 -4.35 15.98
C THR A 100 20.90 -2.89 15.63
N ILE A 101 20.34 -2.59 14.46
CA ILE A 101 20.05 -1.21 14.03
C ILE A 101 19.06 -0.53 14.99
N LEU A 102 18.06 -1.26 15.49
CA LEU A 102 17.09 -0.74 16.46
C LEU A 102 17.71 -0.41 17.84
N LYS A 103 18.89 -0.96 18.17
CA LYS A 103 19.61 -0.66 19.42
C LYS A 103 20.53 0.56 19.30
N LEU A 104 20.79 1.03 18.09
CA LEU A 104 21.60 2.22 17.86
C LEU A 104 20.78 3.48 18.17
N PRO A 105 21.43 4.59 18.56
CA PRO A 105 20.75 5.83 18.96
C PRO A 105 20.24 6.62 17.74
N PHE A 106 19.59 5.96 16.79
CA PHE A 106 18.95 6.62 15.66
C PHE A 106 17.59 7.17 16.05
N THR A 107 17.31 8.40 15.63
CA THR A 107 15.96 8.94 15.69
C THR A 107 15.06 8.22 14.68
N PHE A 108 13.74 8.28 14.91
CA PHE A 108 12.76 7.74 13.96
C PHE A 108 12.95 8.31 12.55
N GLN A 109 13.29 9.60 12.44
CA GLN A 109 13.53 10.28 11.16
C GLN A 109 14.76 9.73 10.43
N GLN A 110 15.85 9.46 11.16
CA GLN A 110 17.06 8.86 10.59
C GLN A 110 16.79 7.43 10.12
N LEU A 111 16.09 6.63 10.92
CA LEU A 111 15.73 5.26 10.54
C LEU A 111 14.81 5.24 9.33
N HIS A 112 13.80 6.12 9.30
CA HIS A 112 12.90 6.30 8.16
C HIS A 112 13.68 6.63 6.89
N PHE A 113 14.56 7.64 6.94
CA PHE A 113 15.40 8.04 5.81
C PHE A 113 16.23 6.88 5.24
N LEU A 114 16.83 6.05 6.11
CA LEU A 114 17.58 4.86 5.70
C LEU A 114 16.69 3.79 5.04
N LEU A 115 15.51 3.54 5.60
CA LEU A 115 14.57 2.54 5.09
C LEU A 115 13.93 2.93 3.75
N VAL A 116 13.71 4.23 3.54
CA VAL A 116 13.15 4.77 2.29
C VAL A 116 14.23 5.12 1.25
N GLY A 117 15.51 4.91 1.56
CA GLY A 117 16.62 5.12 0.63
C GLY A 117 17.01 6.59 0.42
N GLY A 118 16.58 7.46 1.32
CA GLY A 118 17.00 8.87 1.38
C GLY A 118 16.48 9.78 0.28
N GLN A 119 15.71 9.25 -0.67
CA GLN A 119 15.09 10.03 -1.74
C GLN A 119 13.58 9.79 -1.69
N PRO A 120 12.75 10.85 -1.55
CA PRO A 120 11.34 10.72 -1.82
C PRO A 120 11.12 10.16 -3.22
N HIS A 121 10.06 9.36 -3.39
CA HIS A 121 9.77 8.75 -4.68
C HIS A 121 8.29 8.39 -4.70
N ALA A 122 7.47 9.37 -5.08
CA ALA A 122 6.04 9.17 -5.21
C ALA A 122 5.76 8.23 -6.38
N THR A 123 5.15 7.08 -6.10
CA THR A 123 4.71 6.11 -7.10
C THR A 123 3.27 5.71 -6.85
N ALA A 124 2.41 5.84 -7.86
CA ALA A 124 1.07 5.28 -7.88
C ALA A 124 1.04 4.07 -8.83
N ILE A 125 0.49 2.94 -8.39
CA ILE A 125 0.36 1.73 -9.21
C ILE A 125 -1.12 1.40 -9.38
N LYS A 126 -1.55 1.18 -10.62
CA LYS A 126 -2.87 0.63 -10.96
C LYS A 126 -2.76 -0.87 -11.16
N LEU A 127 -3.58 -1.63 -10.45
CA LEU A 127 -3.68 -3.08 -10.52
C LEU A 127 -5.03 -3.48 -11.14
N SER A 128 -5.04 -4.55 -11.93
CA SER A 128 -6.26 -5.19 -12.41
C SER A 128 -6.99 -5.91 -11.28
N GLU A 129 -8.18 -6.46 -11.59
CA GLU A 129 -8.93 -7.31 -10.66
C GLU A 129 -8.20 -8.61 -10.27
N ASP A 130 -7.19 -9.00 -11.05
CA ASP A 130 -6.36 -10.19 -10.84
C ASP A 130 -4.94 -9.87 -10.32
N GLY A 131 -4.67 -8.61 -9.98
CA GLY A 131 -3.37 -8.18 -9.42
C GLY A 131 -2.29 -7.90 -10.46
N GLN A 132 -2.63 -7.84 -11.74
CA GLN A 132 -1.69 -7.46 -12.79
C GLN A 132 -1.47 -5.94 -12.80
N VAL A 133 -0.23 -5.51 -12.96
CA VAL A 133 0.08 -4.08 -13.11
C VAL A 133 -0.44 -3.59 -14.46
N LEU A 134 -1.36 -2.62 -14.42
CA LEU A 134 -1.93 -1.97 -15.60
C LEU A 134 -1.22 -0.65 -15.91
N GLU A 135 -0.80 0.07 -14.87
CA GLU A 135 -0.21 1.40 -15.01
C GLU A 135 0.68 1.71 -13.81
N VAL A 136 1.75 2.46 -14.05
CA VAL A 136 2.65 2.99 -13.02
C VAL A 136 2.90 4.46 -13.33
N LEU A 137 2.58 5.33 -12.37
CA LEU A 137 2.87 6.76 -12.43
C LEU A 137 3.93 7.07 -11.37
N GLU A 138 5.08 7.60 -11.79
CA GLU A 138 6.19 7.94 -10.90
C GLU A 138 6.65 9.39 -11.12
N ASP A 139 6.91 10.12 -10.03
CA ASP A 139 7.68 11.37 -10.08
C ASP A 139 9.16 11.06 -9.81
N LEU A 140 9.87 10.61 -10.85
CA LEU A 140 11.26 10.15 -10.75
C LEU A 140 12.22 11.23 -10.25
N GLU A 141 11.92 12.50 -10.53
CA GLU A 141 12.77 13.64 -10.16
C GLU A 141 12.34 14.29 -8.83
N SER A 142 11.25 13.80 -8.21
CA SER A 142 10.63 14.40 -7.01
C SER A 142 10.35 15.89 -7.14
N LYS A 143 10.13 16.38 -8.37
CA LYS A 143 9.98 17.82 -8.63
C LYS A 143 8.62 18.34 -8.16
N THR A 144 7.62 17.47 -8.09
CA THR A 144 6.22 17.80 -7.81
C THR A 144 5.67 17.05 -6.61
N LEU A 145 5.92 15.74 -6.49
CA LEU A 145 5.38 14.88 -5.44
C LEU A 145 6.50 14.09 -4.75
N LYS A 146 6.62 14.26 -3.43
CA LYS A 146 7.68 13.62 -2.62
C LYS A 146 7.24 12.25 -2.07
N PHE A 147 6.23 12.27 -1.20
CA PHE A 147 5.64 11.09 -0.55
C PHE A 147 4.16 11.10 -0.84
N ILE A 148 3.59 9.97 -1.25
CA ILE A 148 2.15 9.84 -1.43
C ILE A 148 1.63 8.72 -0.54
N SER A 149 0.48 8.96 0.07
CA SER A 149 -0.23 7.98 0.91
C SER A 149 -1.59 7.62 0.33
N GLU A 150 -2.17 8.51 -0.50
CA GLU A 150 -3.51 8.37 -1.06
C GLU A 150 -3.48 8.56 -2.57
N VAL A 151 -4.22 7.71 -3.28
CA VAL A 151 -4.48 7.84 -4.72
C VAL A 151 -5.93 7.42 -4.98
N GLU A 152 -6.74 8.31 -5.56
CA GLU A 152 -8.14 8.03 -5.91
C GLU A 152 -8.45 8.48 -7.34
N GLU A 153 -8.92 7.55 -8.18
CA GLU A 153 -9.43 7.84 -9.51
C GLU A 153 -10.90 8.27 -9.44
N LYS A 154 -11.20 9.48 -9.89
CA LYS A 154 -12.55 10.02 -9.91
C LYS A 154 -12.72 11.07 -11.00
N ASN A 155 -13.77 10.92 -11.82
CA ASN A 155 -14.15 11.87 -12.88
C ASN A 155 -13.03 12.14 -13.90
N GLY A 156 -12.32 11.10 -14.34
CA GLY A 156 -11.20 11.25 -15.28
C GLY A 156 -9.92 11.85 -14.67
N LYS A 157 -9.89 12.00 -13.34
CA LYS A 157 -8.74 12.56 -12.62
C LYS A 157 -8.22 11.59 -11.59
N LEU A 158 -6.92 11.64 -11.35
CA LEU A 158 -6.25 10.99 -10.25
C LEU A 158 -5.93 12.02 -9.17
N TRP A 159 -6.57 11.86 -8.02
CA TRP A 159 -6.37 12.68 -6.84
C TRP A 159 -5.31 12.05 -5.96
N ILE A 160 -4.28 12.83 -5.62
CA ILE A 160 -3.10 12.33 -4.92
C ILE A 160 -2.91 13.12 -3.63
N GLY A 161 -2.76 12.41 -2.51
CA GLY A 161 -2.58 13.01 -1.20
C GLY A 161 -1.36 12.46 -0.46
N SER A 162 -0.91 13.21 0.54
CA SER A 162 0.19 12.82 1.41
C SER A 162 -0.12 13.08 2.87
N VAL A 163 0.25 12.14 3.73
CA VAL A 163 0.23 12.33 5.18
C VAL A 163 1.43 13.12 5.69
N LEU A 164 2.53 13.20 4.91
CA LEU A 164 3.77 13.85 5.35
C LEU A 164 3.92 15.29 4.86
N VAL A 165 3.27 15.66 3.77
CA VAL A 165 3.43 16.99 3.16
C VAL A 165 2.08 17.60 2.77
N PRO A 166 1.87 18.91 2.98
CA PRO A 166 0.56 19.54 2.84
C PRO A 166 0.27 19.90 1.38
N PHE A 167 0.03 18.90 0.53
CA PHE A 167 -0.40 19.11 -0.85
C PHE A 167 -1.64 18.29 -1.22
N ILE A 168 -2.31 18.71 -2.29
CA ILE A 168 -3.21 17.87 -3.08
C ILE A 168 -2.70 17.90 -4.52
N GLY A 169 -2.33 16.73 -5.05
CA GLY A 169 -1.96 16.55 -6.44
C GLY A 169 -3.18 16.15 -7.27
N VAL A 170 -3.25 16.65 -8.50
CA VAL A 170 -4.28 16.26 -9.48
C VAL A 170 -3.60 15.95 -10.79
N HIS A 171 -3.85 14.76 -11.33
CA HIS A 171 -3.37 14.33 -12.63
C HIS A 171 -4.57 13.97 -13.52
N GLU A 172 -4.63 14.51 -14.72
CA GLU A 172 -5.68 14.16 -15.69
C GLU A 172 -5.35 12.79 -16.31
N LEU A 173 -6.31 11.86 -16.28
CA LEU A 173 -6.19 10.56 -16.93
C LEU A 173 -6.73 10.69 -18.36
N SER A 174 -5.88 10.36 -19.33
CA SER A 174 -6.21 10.33 -20.76
C SER A 174 -7.07 9.15 -21.15
#